data_AF-A0AAD5CDS2-F1
#
_entry.id   AF-A0AAD5CDS2-F1
#
_cell.length_a   1.000
_cell.length_b   1.000
_cell.length_c   1.000
_cell.angle_alpha   90.00
_cell.angle_beta   90.00
_cell.angle_gamma   90.00
#
_symmetry.space_group_name_H-M   'P 1'
#
loop_
_entity.id
_entity.type
_entity.pdbx_description
1 polymer ?
#
loop_
_entity_poly.entity_id
_entity_poly.type
_entity_poly.pdbx_seq_one_letter_code
_entity_poly.pdbx_strand_id
1 'polypeptide(L)'
;MAFMAVLESDLRALSAEARRRYPAIKDGAEHAILKLRSLSSSSEIAQHDDILRIFLMACEVKTIKLSVIGLSCLQKLIAHDAVAPSALSEILVTLKDHGEMADEGVQLKTLQTVLIIFQSPLQPDGEEHTAQALGICLRLLENNKSSDSVRNTAAATFRQAVALIFDHVLSSESLPAGKLVHGGYISRSASVTSDVNHSINNAKSLEEDFA
;
A
#
# COMPACT_ATOMS: atom_id res chain seq x y z
N MET A 1 7.22 22.29 -9.30
CA MET A 1 6.68 23.50 -8.62
C MET A 1 5.30 23.30 -7.99
N ALA A 2 4.34 22.63 -8.64
CA ALA A 2 2.99 22.45 -8.07
C ALA A 2 2.95 21.70 -6.72
N PHE A 3 3.69 20.59 -6.59
CA PHE A 3 3.74 19.79 -5.36
C PHE A 3 4.18 20.61 -4.12
N MET A 4 5.28 21.38 -4.24
CA MET A 4 5.80 22.21 -3.15
C MET A 4 4.76 23.24 -2.66
N ALA A 5 4.03 23.87 -3.57
CA ALA A 5 2.98 24.83 -3.23
C ALA A 5 1.81 24.15 -2.50
N VAL A 6 1.41 22.96 -2.94
CA VAL A 6 0.38 22.15 -2.27
C VAL A 6 0.83 21.75 -0.86
N LEU A 7 2.07 21.28 -0.71
CA LEU A 7 2.62 20.89 0.58
C LEU A 7 2.73 22.07 1.55
N GLU A 8 3.14 23.25 1.07
CA GLU A 8 3.16 24.46 1.89
C GLU A 8 1.73 24.88 2.31
N SER A 9 0.75 24.74 1.42
CA SER A 9 -0.67 24.98 1.74
C SER A 9 -1.18 24.02 2.81
N ASP A 10 -0.82 22.75 2.71
CA ASP A 10 -1.19 21.72 3.68
C ASP A 10 -0.56 21.99 5.06
N LEU A 11 0.72 22.39 5.11
CA LEU A 11 1.37 22.78 6.37
C LEU A 11 0.70 24.00 6.99
N ARG A 12 0.26 24.98 6.19
CA ARG A 12 -0.52 26.13 6.69
C ARG A 12 -1.87 25.69 7.25
N ALA A 13 -2.57 24.79 6.58
CA ALA A 13 -3.83 24.24 7.06
C ALA A 13 -3.65 23.47 8.37
N LEU A 14 -2.57 22.67 8.47
CA LEU A 14 -2.22 21.94 9.67
C LEU A 14 -1.91 22.88 10.84
N SER A 15 -1.10 23.92 10.60
CA SER A 15 -0.80 24.95 11.60
C SER A 15 -2.07 25.63 12.10
N ALA A 16 -2.97 26.04 11.19
CA ALA A 16 -4.22 26.69 11.55
C ALA A 16 -5.14 25.78 12.41
N GLU A 17 -5.25 24.50 12.07
CA GLU A 17 -6.05 23.52 12.83
C GLU A 17 -5.42 23.23 14.21
N ALA A 18 -4.10 23.10 14.28
CA ALA A 18 -3.37 22.78 15.50
C ALA A 18 -3.30 23.95 16.50
N ARG A 19 -3.32 25.21 16.02
CA ARG A 19 -3.01 26.43 16.79
C ARG A 19 -3.61 26.52 18.19
N ARG A 20 -4.85 26.06 18.38
CA ARG A 20 -5.57 26.23 19.66
C ARG A 20 -5.25 25.16 20.70
N ARG A 21 -5.01 23.92 20.25
CA ARG A 21 -4.93 22.74 21.14
C ARG A 21 -3.57 22.07 21.14
N TYR A 22 -2.80 22.26 20.07
CA TYR A 22 -1.55 21.55 19.82
C TYR A 22 -0.47 22.54 19.36
N PRO A 23 0.00 23.46 20.23
CA PRO A 23 0.98 24.48 19.87
C PRO A 23 2.28 23.89 19.32
N ALA A 24 2.74 22.73 19.82
CA ALA A 24 3.92 22.05 19.30
C ALA A 24 3.78 21.65 17.81
N ILE A 25 2.60 21.18 17.39
CA ILE A 25 2.33 20.85 15.98
C ILE A 25 2.26 22.13 15.14
N LYS A 26 1.66 23.20 15.70
CA LYS A 26 1.61 24.52 15.04
C LYS A 26 3.01 25.06 14.77
N ASP A 27 3.87 25.09 15.79
CA ASP A 27 5.24 25.59 15.68
C ASP A 27 6.08 24.71 14.75
N GLY A 28 5.93 23.39 14.84
CA GLY A 28 6.58 22.45 13.93
C GLY A 28 6.19 22.65 12.47
N ALA A 29 4.89 22.88 12.18
CA ALA A 29 4.40 23.17 10.84
C ALA A 29 4.93 24.52 10.30
N GLU A 30 4.99 25.55 11.14
CA GLU A 30 5.58 26.86 10.76
C GLU A 30 7.07 26.73 10.44
N HIS A 31 7.81 25.95 11.24
CA HIS A 31 9.23 25.66 10.98
C HIS A 31 9.42 24.85 9.68
N ALA A 32 8.58 23.83 9.46
CA ALA A 32 8.60 23.03 8.24
C ALA A 32 8.35 23.88 6.98
N ILE A 33 7.47 24.89 7.05
CA ILE A 33 7.23 25.83 5.94
C ILE A 33 8.51 26.61 5.60
N LEU A 34 9.22 27.12 6.61
CA LEU A 34 10.47 27.85 6.39
C LEU A 34 11.53 26.94 5.76
N LYS A 35 11.66 25.70 6.26
CA LYS A 35 12.56 24.70 5.69
C LYS A 35 12.19 24.36 4.24
N LEU A 36 10.91 24.13 3.97
CA LEU A 36 10.40 23.76 2.63
C LEU A 36 10.78 24.78 1.55
N ARG A 37 10.85 26.08 1.89
CA ARG A 37 11.27 27.14 0.96
C ARG A 37 12.74 27.07 0.55
N SER A 38 13.57 26.40 1.34
CA SER A 38 14.98 26.16 1.01
C SER A 38 15.20 24.89 0.20
N LEU A 39 14.18 24.03 0.07
CA LEU A 39 14.25 22.77 -0.66
C LEU A 39 13.76 22.95 -2.10
N SER A 40 14.39 22.25 -3.04
CA SER A 40 14.10 22.37 -4.48
C SER A 40 13.46 21.12 -5.10
N SER A 41 13.50 19.97 -4.41
CA SER A 41 13.08 18.68 -4.96
C SER A 41 12.42 17.76 -3.91
N SER A 42 11.62 16.79 -4.39
CA SER A 42 11.05 15.74 -3.52
C SER A 42 12.12 14.89 -2.83
N SER A 43 13.23 14.61 -3.53
CA SER A 43 14.33 13.83 -2.99
C SER A 43 15.01 14.54 -1.81
N GLU A 44 15.14 15.87 -1.85
CA GLU A 44 15.62 16.65 -0.70
C GLU A 44 14.65 16.58 0.48
N ILE A 45 13.33 16.56 0.23
CA ILE A 45 12.34 16.35 1.29
C ILE A 45 12.50 14.97 1.91
N ALA A 46 12.69 13.92 1.09
CA ALA A 46 12.90 12.56 1.58
C ALA A 46 14.17 12.41 2.44
N GLN A 47 15.19 13.25 2.24
CA GLN A 47 16.40 13.28 3.09
C GLN A 47 16.19 14.02 4.42
N HIS A 48 15.03 14.66 4.60
CA HIS A 48 14.71 15.52 5.72
C HIS A 48 13.41 15.08 6.40
N ASP A 49 13.54 14.09 7.29
CA ASP A 49 12.42 13.48 8.01
C ASP A 49 11.57 14.48 8.82
N ASP A 50 12.12 15.66 9.16
CA ASP A 50 11.40 16.71 9.91
C ASP A 50 10.03 17.04 9.29
N ILE A 51 9.94 17.13 7.96
CA ILE A 51 8.69 17.50 7.27
C ILE A 51 7.66 16.38 7.42
N LEU A 52 8.08 15.13 7.21
CA LEU A 52 7.25 13.95 7.40
C LEU A 52 6.79 13.83 8.87
N ARG A 53 7.70 14.03 9.80
CA ARG A 53 7.49 13.92 11.26
C ARG A 53 6.35 14.83 11.71
N ILE A 54 6.22 16.05 11.17
CA ILE A 54 5.11 16.95 11.53
C ILE A 54 3.74 16.35 11.20
N PHE A 55 3.60 15.66 10.06
CA PHE A 55 2.34 15.01 9.70
C PHE A 55 2.09 13.75 10.52
N LEU A 56 3.14 13.00 10.88
CA LEU A 56 3.03 11.86 11.78
C LEU A 56 2.60 12.30 13.19
N MET A 57 3.17 13.38 13.73
CA MET A 57 2.73 14.00 14.99
C MET A 57 1.26 14.46 14.93
N ALA A 58 0.80 14.99 13.79
CA ALA A 58 -0.60 15.33 13.59
C ALA A 58 -1.52 14.10 13.67
N CYS A 59 -1.09 12.99 13.08
CA CYS A 59 -1.78 11.70 13.14
C CYS A 59 -1.77 11.10 14.56
N GLU A 60 -0.67 11.21 15.32
CA GLU A 60 -0.53 10.69 16.69
C GLU A 60 -1.60 11.24 17.66
N VAL A 61 -2.08 12.47 17.41
CA VAL A 61 -3.13 13.11 18.21
C VAL A 61 -4.52 12.44 18.06
N LYS A 62 -4.74 11.69 16.97
CA LYS A 62 -5.98 10.92 16.70
C LYS A 62 -7.28 11.75 16.78
N THR A 63 -7.22 13.03 16.40
CA THR A 63 -8.43 13.81 16.14
C THR A 63 -8.79 13.73 14.67
N ILE A 64 -10.09 13.58 14.36
CA ILE A 64 -10.56 13.36 12.98
C ILE A 64 -9.96 14.38 12.01
N LYS A 65 -9.98 15.68 12.35
CA LYS A 65 -9.47 16.73 11.47
C LYS A 65 -7.96 16.67 11.24
N LEU A 66 -7.17 16.50 12.30
CA LEU A 66 -5.70 16.42 12.15
C LEU A 66 -5.29 15.13 11.46
N SER A 67 -5.95 14.01 11.76
CA SER A 67 -5.78 12.73 11.07
C SER A 67 -6.10 12.86 9.58
N VAL A 68 -7.20 13.51 9.20
CA VAL A 68 -7.56 13.74 7.80
C VAL A 68 -6.50 14.58 7.08
N ILE A 69 -6.01 15.66 7.69
CA ILE A 69 -4.96 16.50 7.11
C ILE A 69 -3.67 15.70 6.99
N GLY A 70 -3.21 15.09 8.08
CA GLY A 70 -1.97 14.31 8.15
C GLY A 70 -1.94 13.17 7.13
N LEU A 71 -2.97 12.31 7.09
CA LEU A 71 -3.07 11.21 6.13
C LEU A 71 -3.09 11.72 4.67
N SER A 72 -3.80 12.81 4.40
CA SER A 72 -3.82 13.38 3.04
C SER A 72 -2.46 13.93 2.61
N CYS A 73 -1.65 14.41 3.55
CA CYS A 73 -0.29 14.88 3.27
C CYS A 73 0.67 13.71 3.09
N LEU A 74 0.55 12.67 3.93
CA LEU A 74 1.30 11.41 3.75
C LEU A 74 1.07 10.85 2.35
N GLN A 75 -0.18 10.76 1.89
CA GLN A 75 -0.50 10.30 0.54
C GLN A 75 0.24 11.11 -0.54
N LYS A 76 0.27 12.45 -0.43
CA LYS A 76 0.96 13.30 -1.39
C LYS A 76 2.48 13.14 -1.32
N LEU A 77 3.06 13.03 -0.13
CA LEU A 77 4.49 12.80 0.04
C LEU A 77 4.89 11.46 -0.61
N ILE A 78 4.12 10.41 -0.36
CA ILE A 78 4.36 9.07 -0.92
C ILE A 78 4.21 9.09 -2.46
N ALA A 79 3.15 9.73 -2.98
CA ALA A 79 2.89 9.85 -4.42
C ALA A 79 3.98 10.61 -5.20
N HIS A 80 4.79 11.40 -4.51
CA HIS A 80 5.82 12.25 -5.09
C HIS A 80 7.24 11.81 -4.70
N ASP A 81 7.40 10.59 -4.19
CA ASP A 81 8.69 10.00 -3.79
C ASP A 81 9.44 10.87 -2.75
N ALA A 82 8.68 11.56 -1.91
CA ALA A 82 9.19 12.50 -0.90
C ALA A 82 9.27 11.86 0.50
N VAL A 83 9.38 10.52 0.57
CA VAL A 83 9.45 9.75 1.81
C VAL A 83 10.61 8.76 1.72
N ALA A 84 11.47 8.73 2.75
CA ALA A 84 12.53 7.73 2.84
C ALA A 84 11.97 6.33 3.15
N PRO A 85 12.54 5.25 2.58
CA PRO A 85 12.12 3.88 2.88
C PRO A 85 12.16 3.51 4.37
N SER A 86 13.08 4.11 5.14
CA SER A 86 13.21 3.92 6.59
C SER A 86 11.95 4.32 7.36
N ALA A 87 11.13 5.22 6.82
CA ALA A 87 9.91 5.70 7.48
C ALA A 87 8.69 4.77 7.27
N LEU A 88 8.79 3.76 6.40
CA LEU A 88 7.66 2.87 6.07
C LEU A 88 7.08 2.20 7.32
N SER A 89 7.93 1.73 8.23
CA SER A 89 7.50 1.07 9.47
C SER A 89 6.62 2.00 10.34
N GLU A 90 7.06 3.24 10.55
CA GLU A 90 6.31 4.25 11.33
C GLU A 90 4.98 4.63 10.65
N ILE A 91 4.99 4.75 9.32
CA ILE A 91 3.78 5.01 8.53
C ILE A 91 2.78 3.86 8.68
N LEU A 92 3.21 2.60 8.57
CA LEU A 92 2.33 1.44 8.70
C LEU A 92 1.74 1.31 10.11
N VAL A 93 2.51 1.64 11.16
CA VAL A 93 1.98 1.73 12.53
C VAL A 93 0.91 2.81 12.63
N THR A 94 1.17 3.99 12.07
CA THR A 94 0.22 5.10 12.03
C THR A 94 -1.07 4.70 11.31
N LEU A 95 -0.97 4.05 10.14
CA LEU A 95 -2.13 3.60 9.36
C LEU A 95 -2.95 2.55 10.09
N LYS A 96 -2.29 1.60 10.78
CA LYS A 96 -2.99 0.60 11.60
C LYS A 96 -3.86 1.27 12.66
N ASP A 97 -3.28 2.22 13.40
CA ASP A 97 -4.00 2.98 14.43
C ASP A 97 -5.19 3.76 13.85
N HIS A 98 -5.04 4.34 12.66
CA HIS A 98 -6.09 5.11 12.00
C HIS A 98 -7.19 4.22 11.40
N GLY A 99 -6.86 2.98 10.99
CA GLY A 99 -7.85 1.99 10.60
C GLY A 99 -8.80 1.58 11.74
N GLU A 100 -8.35 1.72 13.00
CA GLU A 100 -9.16 1.40 14.17
C GLU A 100 -10.07 2.56 14.63
N MET A 101 -9.91 3.76 14.06
CA MET A 101 -10.79 4.88 14.33
C MET A 101 -12.19 4.64 13.76
N ALA A 102 -13.22 5.16 14.43
CA ALA A 102 -14.62 4.96 14.03
C ALA A 102 -15.06 5.85 12.85
N ASP A 103 -14.28 6.89 12.53
CA ASP A 103 -14.62 7.83 11.46
C ASP A 103 -14.40 7.19 10.08
N GLU A 104 -15.47 7.09 9.30
CA GLU A 104 -15.43 6.52 7.94
C GLU A 104 -14.44 7.26 7.03
N GLY A 105 -14.37 8.60 7.11
CA GLY A 105 -13.46 9.38 6.29
C GLY A 105 -11.99 9.08 6.57
N VAL A 106 -11.64 8.89 7.84
CA VAL A 106 -10.30 8.44 8.26
C VAL A 106 -10.03 7.01 7.78
N GLN A 107 -10.97 6.08 7.96
CA GLN A 107 -10.81 4.69 7.51
C GLN A 107 -10.58 4.58 5.99
N LEU A 108 -11.35 5.32 5.20
CA LEU A 108 -11.18 5.37 3.75
C LEU A 108 -9.82 5.97 3.36
N LYS A 109 -9.37 7.02 4.04
CA LYS A 109 -8.03 7.59 3.82
C LYS A 109 -6.93 6.61 4.18
N THR A 110 -7.08 5.84 5.26
CA THR A 110 -6.15 4.77 5.61
C THR A 110 -6.01 3.78 4.46
N LEU A 111 -7.12 3.28 3.90
CA LEU A 111 -7.10 2.35 2.76
C LEU A 111 -6.47 2.97 1.51
N GLN A 112 -6.77 4.23 1.22
CA GLN A 112 -6.15 4.96 0.11
C GLN A 112 -4.63 5.09 0.31
N THR A 113 -4.17 5.36 1.53
CA THR A 113 -2.74 5.44 1.82
C THR A 113 -2.06 4.07 1.75
N VAL A 114 -2.73 2.99 2.18
CA VAL A 114 -2.19 1.65 1.98
C VAL A 114 -2.02 1.35 0.48
N LEU A 115 -3.03 1.68 -0.34
CA LEU A 115 -2.96 1.45 -1.78
C LEU A 115 -1.83 2.24 -2.44
N ILE A 116 -1.66 3.52 -2.07
CA ILE A 116 -0.62 4.36 -2.69
C ILE A 116 0.79 3.90 -2.33
N ILE A 117 0.99 3.32 -1.12
CA ILE A 117 2.25 2.67 -0.74
C ILE A 117 2.60 1.59 -1.77
N PHE A 118 1.68 0.66 -2.06
CA PHE A 118 1.89 -0.40 -3.05
C PHE A 118 2.06 0.10 -4.50
N GLN A 119 1.60 1.32 -4.82
CA GLN A 119 1.70 1.91 -6.16
C GLN A 119 2.95 2.79 -6.35
N SER A 120 3.74 2.97 -5.29
CA SER A 120 4.89 3.87 -5.26
C SER A 120 6.20 3.11 -5.03
N PRO A 121 7.36 3.76 -5.19
CA PRO A 121 8.65 3.20 -4.78
C PRO A 121 8.77 2.90 -3.29
N LEU A 122 7.81 3.35 -2.45
CA LEU A 122 7.73 3.02 -1.02
C LEU A 122 7.05 1.65 -0.78
N GLN A 123 6.74 0.89 -1.82
CA GLN A 123 6.16 -0.44 -1.67
C GLN A 123 6.99 -1.31 -0.71
N PRO A 124 6.36 -2.22 0.04
CA PRO A 124 7.09 -3.02 1.03
C PRO A 124 7.96 -4.10 0.37
N ASP A 125 9.27 -4.05 0.56
CA ASP A 125 10.21 -5.04 0.02
C ASP A 125 10.31 -6.33 0.88
N GLY A 126 9.74 -6.33 2.08
CA GLY A 126 9.83 -7.44 3.05
C GLY A 126 8.48 -8.04 3.43
N GLU A 127 8.49 -9.32 3.80
CA GLU A 127 7.30 -10.06 4.22
C GLU A 127 6.58 -9.40 5.40
N GLU A 128 7.32 -8.89 6.37
CA GLU A 128 6.77 -8.27 7.58
C GLU A 128 5.92 -7.02 7.26
N HIS A 129 6.50 -6.07 6.54
CA HIS A 129 5.80 -4.83 6.16
C HIS A 129 4.64 -5.11 5.18
N THR A 130 4.81 -6.09 4.28
CA THR A 130 3.74 -6.54 3.38
C THR A 130 2.56 -7.10 4.16
N ALA A 131 2.83 -8.03 5.08
CA ALA A 131 1.82 -8.63 5.94
C ALA A 131 1.12 -7.58 6.81
N GLN A 132 1.85 -6.61 7.34
CA GLN A 132 1.28 -5.50 8.10
C GLN A 132 0.33 -4.66 7.24
N ALA A 133 0.74 -4.25 6.04
CA ALA A 133 -0.09 -3.44 5.13
C ALA A 133 -1.36 -4.18 4.68
N LEU A 134 -1.24 -5.46 4.30
CA LEU A 134 -2.39 -6.31 3.97
C LEU A 134 -3.30 -6.55 5.18
N GLY A 135 -2.70 -6.72 6.37
CA GLY A 135 -3.42 -6.90 7.63
C GLY A 135 -4.31 -5.71 7.99
N ILE A 136 -3.91 -4.48 7.65
CA ILE A 136 -4.76 -3.28 7.81
C ILE A 136 -6.03 -3.39 6.96
N CYS A 137 -5.89 -3.83 5.70
CA CYS A 137 -7.03 -4.00 4.80
C CYS A 137 -7.98 -5.08 5.30
N LEU A 138 -7.45 -6.25 5.70
CA LEU A 138 -8.26 -7.35 6.22
C LEU A 138 -9.00 -6.96 7.50
N ARG A 139 -8.33 -6.23 8.42
CA ARG A 139 -8.96 -5.74 9.65
C ARG A 139 -10.14 -4.82 9.37
N LEU A 140 -10.01 -3.89 8.42
CA LEU A 140 -11.10 -3.00 8.02
C LEU A 140 -12.24 -3.74 7.28
N LEU A 141 -11.90 -4.78 6.50
CA LEU A 141 -12.87 -5.62 5.80
C LEU A 141 -13.74 -6.45 6.77
N GLU A 142 -13.12 -7.01 7.80
CA GLU A 142 -13.76 -7.85 8.81
C GLU A 142 -14.42 -7.05 9.95
N ASN A 143 -14.13 -5.76 10.05
CA ASN A 143 -14.70 -4.91 11.09
C ASN A 143 -16.19 -4.63 10.84
N ASN A 144 -17.06 -5.35 11.55
CA ASN A 144 -18.51 -5.16 11.49
C ASN A 144 -18.98 -3.77 11.94
N LYS A 145 -18.13 -2.96 12.59
CA LYS A 145 -18.44 -1.57 12.95
C LYS A 145 -18.16 -0.58 11.82
N SER A 146 -17.36 -0.97 10.82
CA SER A 146 -17.08 -0.15 9.65
C SER A 146 -18.29 -0.14 8.70
N SER A 147 -18.47 0.97 7.98
CA SER A 147 -19.53 1.08 6.97
C SER A 147 -19.32 0.06 5.83
N ASP A 148 -20.40 -0.30 5.13
CA ASP A 148 -20.29 -1.17 3.95
C ASP A 148 -19.38 -0.55 2.86
N SER A 149 -19.38 0.78 2.75
CA SER A 149 -18.48 1.53 1.87
C SER A 149 -17.00 1.28 2.22
N VAL A 150 -16.63 1.35 3.50
CA VAL A 150 -15.27 1.05 3.97
C VAL A 150 -14.92 -0.41 3.71
N ARG A 151 -15.81 -1.34 4.04
CA ARG A 151 -15.56 -2.78 3.86
C ARG A 151 -15.39 -3.15 2.39
N ASN A 152 -16.24 -2.63 1.50
CA ASN A 152 -16.11 -2.82 0.05
C ASN A 152 -14.82 -2.22 -0.49
N THR A 153 -14.46 -1.03 -0.02
CA THR A 153 -13.19 -0.38 -0.38
C THR A 153 -12.01 -1.22 0.10
N ALA A 154 -12.05 -1.76 1.33
CA ALA A 154 -11.00 -2.61 1.88
C ALA A 154 -10.80 -3.90 1.06
N ALA A 155 -11.90 -4.55 0.63
CA ALA A 155 -11.83 -5.72 -0.25
C ALA A 155 -11.24 -5.38 -1.64
N ALA A 156 -11.56 -4.20 -2.18
CA ALA A 156 -10.99 -3.74 -3.45
C ALA A 156 -9.49 -3.44 -3.29
N THR A 157 -9.11 -2.67 -2.27
CA THR A 157 -7.71 -2.33 -1.95
C THR A 157 -6.88 -3.59 -1.70
N PHE A 158 -7.39 -4.57 -0.94
CA PHE A 158 -6.68 -5.82 -0.68
C PHE A 158 -6.38 -6.58 -1.98
N ARG A 159 -7.38 -6.76 -2.85
CA ARG A 159 -7.18 -7.43 -4.15
C ARG A 159 -6.19 -6.69 -5.04
N GLN A 160 -6.24 -5.36 -5.06
CA GLN A 160 -5.30 -4.54 -5.82
C GLN A 160 -3.87 -4.64 -5.27
N ALA A 161 -3.70 -4.55 -3.95
CA ALA A 161 -2.39 -4.69 -3.31
C ALA A 161 -1.77 -6.06 -3.60
N VAL A 162 -2.56 -7.14 -3.51
CA VAL A 162 -2.10 -8.49 -3.88
C VAL A 162 -1.65 -8.54 -5.33
N ALA A 163 -2.42 -8.00 -6.27
CA ALA A 163 -2.01 -7.95 -7.68
C ALA A 163 -0.69 -7.19 -7.89
N LEU A 164 -0.53 -6.03 -7.24
CA LEU A 164 0.70 -5.23 -7.30
C LEU A 164 1.92 -5.96 -6.73
N ILE A 165 1.75 -6.72 -5.64
CA ILE A 165 2.82 -7.56 -5.08
C ILE A 165 3.29 -8.59 -6.11
N PHE A 166 2.36 -9.29 -6.76
CA PHE A 166 2.70 -10.27 -7.80
C PHE A 166 3.38 -9.62 -9.02
N ASP A 167 2.87 -8.48 -9.49
CA ASP A 167 3.48 -7.73 -10.59
C ASP A 167 4.90 -7.27 -10.24
N HIS A 168 5.13 -6.86 -8.98
CA HIS A 168 6.45 -6.46 -8.50
C HIS A 168 7.42 -7.64 -8.47
N VAL A 169 7.01 -8.79 -7.93
CA VAL A 169 7.85 -10.02 -7.89
C VAL A 169 8.22 -10.48 -9.31
N LEU A 170 7.27 -10.46 -10.24
CA LEU A 170 7.52 -10.82 -11.65
C LEU A 170 8.55 -9.88 -12.31
N SER A 171 8.52 -8.60 -11.94
CA SER A 171 9.43 -7.59 -12.47
C SER A 171 10.83 -7.67 -11.84
N SER A 172 10.91 -7.97 -10.54
CA SER A 172 12.17 -8.00 -9.78
C SER A 172 12.98 -9.27 -10.00
N GLU A 173 12.34 -10.43 -10.17
CA GLU A 173 13.07 -11.69 -10.36
C GLU A 173 13.63 -11.88 -11.78
N SER A 174 13.20 -11.10 -12.77
CA SER A 174 13.57 -11.30 -14.18
C SER A 174 13.61 -12.78 -14.57
N LEU A 175 12.58 -13.54 -14.16
CA LEU A 175 12.34 -14.86 -14.74
C LEU A 175 12.37 -14.66 -16.26
N PRO A 176 13.24 -15.36 -17.02
CA PRO A 176 13.37 -15.12 -18.43
C PRO A 176 11.97 -15.23 -19.00
N ALA A 177 11.50 -14.17 -19.67
CA ALA A 177 10.20 -14.15 -20.32
C ALA A 177 10.14 -15.39 -21.22
N GLY A 178 9.56 -16.47 -20.71
CA GLY A 178 9.39 -17.71 -21.43
C GLY A 178 8.46 -17.34 -22.54
N LYS A 179 9.01 -17.16 -23.75
CA LYS A 179 8.35 -16.71 -24.98
C LYS A 179 6.85 -16.96 -24.90
N LEU A 180 6.09 -15.95 -24.45
CA LEU A 180 4.67 -15.95 -24.68
C LEU A 180 4.55 -15.60 -26.16
N VAL A 181 4.57 -16.66 -26.97
CA VAL A 181 4.18 -16.62 -28.37
C VAL A 181 2.89 -15.81 -28.40
N HIS A 182 2.89 -14.76 -29.21
CA HIS A 182 1.69 -14.10 -29.72
C HIS A 182 0.84 -15.19 -30.39
N GLY A 183 0.05 -15.90 -29.59
CA GLY A 183 -0.82 -16.98 -30.00
C GLY A 183 -2.07 -16.37 -30.60
N GLY A 184 -2.03 -16.17 -31.92
CA GLY A 184 -3.24 -15.99 -32.70
C GLY A 184 -4.27 -17.06 -32.33
N TYR A 185 -5.53 -16.63 -32.29
CA TYR A 185 -6.69 -17.49 -32.10
C TYR A 185 -6.64 -18.70 -33.05
N ILE A 186 -6.20 -19.85 -32.54
CA ILE A 186 -6.40 -21.13 -33.20
C ILE A 186 -7.62 -21.76 -32.54
N SER A 187 -8.74 -21.69 -33.27
CA SER A 187 -9.94 -22.48 -33.02
C SER A 187 -9.58 -23.95 -32.92
N ARG A 188 -9.81 -24.57 -31.76
CA ARG A 188 -9.73 -26.03 -31.59
C ARG A 188 -11.13 -26.62 -31.56
N SER A 189 -11.65 -26.87 -32.75
CA SER A 189 -12.61 -27.93 -32.99
C SER A 189 -11.81 -29.18 -33.36
N ALA A 190 -11.58 -30.10 -32.41
CA ALA A 190 -11.15 -31.47 -32.73
C ALA A 190 -11.40 -32.42 -31.55
N SER A 191 -11.90 -33.59 -31.93
CA SER A 191 -12.54 -34.64 -31.15
C SER A 191 -11.65 -35.33 -30.10
N VAL A 192 -12.25 -35.65 -28.95
CA VAL A 192 -11.66 -36.42 -27.84
C VAL A 192 -11.88 -37.92 -28.09
N THR A 193 -10.98 -38.60 -28.81
CA THR A 193 -10.90 -40.08 -28.83
C THR A 193 -9.48 -40.55 -29.23
N SER A 194 -8.54 -40.67 -28.31
CA SER A 194 -7.35 -41.52 -28.56
C SER A 194 -6.55 -41.96 -27.33
N ASP A 195 -6.67 -41.31 -26.17
CA ASP A 195 -5.78 -41.59 -25.03
C ASP A 195 -6.33 -42.56 -23.97
N VAL A 196 -6.81 -43.74 -24.37
CA VAL A 196 -7.22 -44.81 -23.42
C VAL A 196 -6.40 -46.10 -23.56
N ASN A 197 -5.50 -46.23 -24.53
CA ASN A 197 -4.95 -47.55 -24.88
C ASN A 197 -3.56 -47.92 -24.31
N HIS A 198 -3.02 -47.19 -23.33
CA HIS A 198 -1.68 -47.51 -22.78
C HIS A 198 -1.65 -47.92 -21.30
N SER A 199 -2.80 -48.16 -20.65
CA SER A 199 -2.86 -48.44 -19.21
C SER A 199 -3.22 -49.89 -18.81
N ILE A 200 -3.19 -50.87 -19.72
CA ILE A 200 -3.65 -52.25 -19.42
C ILE A 200 -2.51 -53.30 -19.48
N ASN A 201 -1.33 -53.00 -20.02
CA ASN A 201 -0.28 -54.02 -20.22
C ASN A 201 0.74 -54.17 -19.08
N ASN A 202 0.60 -53.45 -17.96
CA ASN A 202 1.54 -53.54 -16.82
C ASN A 202 0.98 -54.26 -15.58
N ALA A 203 -0.18 -54.93 -15.69
CA ALA A 203 -0.86 -55.58 -14.56
C ALA A 203 -0.84 -57.12 -14.58
N LYS A 204 0.11 -57.75 -15.28
CA LYS A 204 0.30 -59.22 -15.26
C LYS A 204 1.78 -59.60 -15.26
N SER A 205 2.44 -59.53 -14.10
CA SER A 205 3.63 -60.35 -13.80
C SER A 205 4.04 -60.27 -12.31
N LEU A 206 3.07 -60.40 -11.40
CA LEU A 206 3.33 -60.57 -9.96
C LEU A 206 2.46 -61.71 -9.41
N GLU A 207 2.57 -62.87 -10.05
CA GLU A 207 2.22 -64.17 -9.47
C GLU A 207 3.30 -65.15 -9.94
N GLU A 208 4.23 -65.48 -9.03
CA GLU A 208 5.10 -66.68 -8.95
C GLU A 208 6.43 -66.31 -8.29
N ASP A 209 6.43 -66.26 -6.95
CA ASP A 209 7.57 -66.69 -6.13
C ASP A 209 7.10 -66.92 -4.69
N PHE A 210 6.43 -68.06 -4.51
CA PHE A 210 6.35 -68.80 -3.25
C PHE A 210 6.75 -70.24 -3.56
N ALA A 211 8.03 -70.53 -3.37
CA ALA A 211 8.59 -71.83 -3.02
C ALA A 211 9.82 -71.61 -2.13
#